data_AF-A0A937Q4M8-F1
#
_entry.id   AF-A0A937Q4M8-F1
#
_cell.length_a   1.000
_cell.length_b   1.000
_cell.length_c   1.000
_cell.angle_alpha   90.00
_cell.angle_beta   90.00
_cell.angle_gamma   90.00
#
_symmetry.space_group_name_H-M   'P 1'
#
loop_
_entity.id
_entity.type
_entity.pdbx_description
1 polymer ?
#
loop_
_entity_poly.entity_id
_entity_poly.type
_entity_poly.pdbx_seq_one_letter_code
_entity_poly.pdbx_strand_id
1 'polypeptide(L)'
;MSERVLALGKVLEGLYEKYNRPELIKPDPLQFVYKYTDAADMEIVAFLAADLAYGRVQQIENSLTTLFALMGNSPYSFVCNFDEAGRRRLSTFKHRFTTGDDISDLLTLLKHVLNRYGSIQELFLRGYSPAERNIVPALSKFCGSLCRMYAAEHQGRFSKGLKYLLASPERRSPCKRLNLFLRWMVRGDEVDAGLWKSVDKAHLVVPLDVHMGRLCRILGLYSQKTASLAAALKITESFLEINPKDPVKYDFALSRIGILEDCTGRGHRRCRKCELFCYCEKLNGWEK
;
A
#
# COMPACT_ATOMS: atom_id res chain seq x y z
N MET A 1 -1.64 18.34 -23.71
CA MET A 1 -2.16 18.33 -22.31
C MET A 1 -3.08 19.52 -22.12
N SER A 2 -4.19 19.36 -21.41
CA SER A 2 -5.10 20.48 -21.12
C SER A 2 -4.51 21.42 -20.06
N GLU A 3 -4.95 22.68 -20.04
CA GLU A 3 -4.54 23.67 -19.04
C GLU A 3 -4.80 23.19 -17.61
N ARG A 4 -5.91 22.46 -17.40
CA ARG A 4 -6.24 21.81 -16.12
C ARG A 4 -5.16 20.83 -15.67
N VAL A 5 -4.68 19.97 -16.57
CA VAL A 5 -3.67 18.95 -16.25
C VAL A 5 -2.33 19.61 -15.90
N LEU A 6 -1.95 20.68 -16.62
CA LEU A 6 -0.75 21.46 -16.32
C LEU A 6 -0.83 22.12 -14.92
N ALA A 7 -1.95 22.78 -14.62
CA ALA A 7 -2.15 23.43 -13.32
C ALA A 7 -2.12 22.43 -12.17
N LEU A 8 -2.82 21.29 -12.32
CA LEU A 8 -2.80 20.22 -11.34
C LEU A 8 -1.40 19.60 -11.18
N GLY A 9 -0.71 19.36 -12.29
CA GLY A 9 0.65 18.84 -12.28
C GLY A 9 1.60 19.72 -11.48
N LYS A 10 1.55 21.05 -11.67
CA LYS A 10 2.37 21.99 -10.89
C LYS A 10 2.12 21.89 -9.38
N VAL A 11 0.86 21.75 -8.97
CA VAL A 11 0.50 21.61 -7.55
C VAL A 11 1.01 20.28 -6.98
N LEU A 12 0.81 19.18 -7.71
CA LEU A 12 1.25 17.86 -7.28
C LEU A 12 2.78 17.73 -7.21
N GLU A 13 3.50 18.33 -8.15
CA GLU A 13 4.96 18.38 -8.13
C GLU A 13 5.49 19.20 -6.94
N GLY A 14 4.91 20.38 -6.67
CA GLY A 14 5.27 21.15 -5.47
C GLY A 14 4.98 20.41 -4.16
N LEU A 15 3.90 19.63 -4.10
CA LEU A 15 3.63 18.75 -2.96
C LEU A 15 4.66 17.62 -2.85
N TYR A 16 5.05 17.01 -3.96
CA TYR A 16 6.10 15.99 -3.97
C TYR A 16 7.43 16.55 -3.45
N GLU A 17 7.89 17.68 -3.95
CA GLU A 17 9.13 18.34 -3.48
C GLU A 17 9.11 18.70 -1.99
N LYS A 18 7.93 19.12 -1.49
CA LYS A 18 7.76 19.46 -0.08
C LYS A 18 7.79 18.23 0.82
N TYR A 19 7.04 17.19 0.46
CA TYR A 19 6.75 16.07 1.38
C TYR A 19 7.58 14.81 1.13
N ASN A 20 8.18 14.62 -0.05
CA ASN A 20 8.95 13.42 -0.39
C ASN A 20 10.35 13.44 0.26
N ARG A 21 10.37 13.30 1.58
CA ARG A 21 11.58 13.35 2.41
C ARG A 21 11.59 12.24 3.44
N PRO A 22 12.74 11.62 3.75
CA PRO A 22 12.85 10.54 4.73
C PRO A 22 12.32 10.94 6.12
N GLU A 23 12.56 12.19 6.54
CA GLU A 23 12.13 12.70 7.85
C GLU A 23 10.60 12.69 8.01
N LEU A 24 9.85 12.72 6.90
CA LEU A 24 8.39 12.76 6.88
C LEU A 24 7.76 11.37 6.72
N ILE A 25 8.58 10.31 6.66
CA ILE A 25 8.09 8.93 6.62
C ILE A 25 7.20 8.68 7.83
N LYS A 26 7.64 8.98 9.06
CA LYS A 26 6.79 8.78 10.24
C LYS A 26 5.49 9.61 10.14
N PRO A 27 4.33 9.03 10.48
CA PRO A 27 4.11 7.72 11.11
C PRO A 27 3.72 6.59 10.11
N ASP A 28 4.19 6.67 8.87
CA ASP A 28 3.91 5.66 7.83
C ASP A 28 4.53 4.29 8.20
N PRO A 29 3.84 3.17 7.97
CA PRO A 29 4.41 1.83 8.22
C PRO A 29 5.70 1.52 7.45
N LEU A 30 5.97 2.23 6.35
CA LEU A 30 7.23 2.12 5.62
C LEU A 30 8.46 2.34 6.51
N GLN A 31 8.34 3.08 7.62
CA GLN A 31 9.41 3.29 8.60
C GLN A 31 10.00 1.98 9.15
N PHE A 32 9.22 0.89 9.18
CA PHE A 32 9.68 -0.40 9.68
C PHE A 32 10.59 -1.11 8.68
N VAL A 33 10.43 -0.86 7.38
CA VAL A 33 11.27 -1.44 6.31
C VAL A 33 12.70 -0.96 6.48
N TYR A 34 12.89 0.34 6.72
CA TYR A 34 14.21 0.96 6.91
C TYR A 34 14.91 0.61 8.22
N LYS A 35 14.33 -0.27 9.06
CA LYS A 35 15.03 -0.86 10.21
C LYS A 35 15.94 -2.02 9.81
N TYR A 36 15.85 -2.47 8.56
CA TYR A 36 16.60 -3.60 8.02
C TYR A 36 17.42 -3.15 6.82
N THR A 37 18.58 -3.76 6.64
CA THR A 37 19.48 -3.50 5.50
C THR A 37 19.52 -4.65 4.50
N ASP A 38 19.14 -5.86 4.92
CA ASP A 38 19.03 -7.01 4.04
C ASP A 38 17.75 -6.92 3.19
N ALA A 39 17.89 -7.09 1.88
CA ALA A 39 16.78 -6.92 0.95
C ALA A 39 15.66 -7.96 1.14
N ALA A 40 16.00 -9.18 1.56
CA ALA A 40 15.01 -10.24 1.80
C ALA A 40 14.21 -9.95 3.07
N ASP A 41 14.86 -9.47 4.14
CA ASP A 41 14.17 -8.97 5.33
C ASP A 41 13.27 -7.78 5.01
N MET A 42 13.76 -6.80 4.25
CA MET A 42 12.99 -5.63 3.84
C MET A 42 11.74 -6.00 3.03
N GLU A 43 11.82 -6.99 2.13
CA GLU A 43 10.66 -7.45 1.34
C GLU A 43 9.55 -8.03 2.25
N ILE A 44 9.92 -8.91 3.19
CA ILE A 44 8.97 -9.49 4.16
C ILE A 44 8.35 -8.42 5.05
N VAL A 45 9.18 -7.51 5.56
CA VAL A 45 8.73 -6.41 6.42
C VAL A 45 7.79 -5.47 5.68
N ALA A 46 8.11 -5.12 4.44
CA ALA A 46 7.26 -4.28 3.61
C ALA A 46 5.90 -4.95 3.34
N PHE A 47 5.90 -6.25 3.04
CA PHE A 47 4.66 -6.99 2.79
C PHE A 47 3.76 -6.99 4.04
N LEU A 48 4.30 -7.39 5.20
CA LEU A 48 3.56 -7.46 6.45
C LEU A 48 3.13 -6.07 6.96
N ALA A 49 4.00 -5.06 6.82
CA ALA A 49 3.67 -3.68 7.18
C ALA A 49 2.52 -3.12 6.34
N ALA A 50 2.53 -3.37 5.03
CA ALA A 50 1.44 -2.95 4.15
C ALA A 50 0.16 -3.72 4.44
N ASP A 51 0.24 -5.02 4.69
CA ASP A 51 -0.93 -5.87 4.94
C ASP A 51 -1.62 -5.54 6.28
N LEU A 52 -0.87 -5.02 7.26
CA LEU A 52 -1.41 -4.50 8.53
C LEU A 52 -1.71 -2.99 8.51
N ALA A 53 -1.55 -2.31 7.37
CA ALA A 53 -1.78 -0.86 7.25
C ALA A 53 -3.27 -0.46 7.18
N TYR A 54 -4.05 -0.85 8.20
CA TYR A 54 -5.47 -0.50 8.34
C TYR A 54 -5.87 -0.23 9.80
N GLY A 55 -6.68 0.82 10.00
CA GLY A 55 -7.06 1.29 11.33
C GLY A 55 -6.31 2.53 11.76
N ARG A 56 -6.27 2.79 13.07
CA ARG A 56 -5.63 3.99 13.60
C ARG A 56 -4.12 3.82 13.51
N VAL A 57 -3.42 4.88 13.08
CA VAL A 57 -1.96 4.90 12.91
C VAL A 57 -1.23 4.35 14.14
N GLN A 58 -1.53 4.85 15.34
CA GLN A 58 -0.91 4.35 16.58
C GLN A 58 -1.12 2.85 16.81
N GLN A 59 -2.29 2.31 16.44
CA GLN A 59 -2.57 0.88 16.58
C GLN A 59 -1.75 0.05 15.56
N ILE A 60 -1.58 0.57 14.35
CA ILE A 60 -0.73 -0.05 13.32
C ILE A 60 0.72 -0.08 13.81
N GLU A 61 1.26 1.05 14.30
CA GLU A 61 2.63 1.13 14.82
C GLU A 61 2.87 0.17 16.00
N ASN A 62 1.94 0.12 16.96
CA ASN A 62 2.03 -0.80 18.09
C ASN A 62 2.04 -2.27 17.61
N SER A 63 1.19 -2.60 16.64
CA SER A 63 1.09 -3.97 16.13
C SER A 63 2.33 -4.37 15.36
N LEU A 64 2.86 -3.50 14.51
CA LEU A 64 4.10 -3.78 13.77
C LEU A 64 5.32 -3.86 14.68
N THR A 65 5.38 -3.01 15.71
CA THR A 65 6.43 -3.10 16.74
C THR A 65 6.39 -4.46 17.44
N THR A 66 5.21 -4.90 17.89
CA THR A 66 5.06 -6.22 18.53
C THR A 66 5.39 -7.36 17.56
N LEU A 67 4.86 -7.33 16.34
CA LEU A 67 5.08 -8.39 15.35
C LEU A 67 6.56 -8.57 15.05
N PHE A 68 7.27 -7.49 14.71
CA PHE A 68 8.67 -7.57 14.35
C PHE A 68 9.58 -7.88 15.55
N ALA A 69 9.20 -7.48 16.77
CA ALA A 69 9.89 -7.94 17.98
C ALA A 69 9.78 -9.47 18.18
N LEU A 70 8.62 -10.07 17.85
CA LEU A 70 8.43 -11.54 17.93
C LEU A 70 9.21 -12.29 16.84
N MET A 71 9.39 -11.69 15.66
CA MET A 71 10.17 -12.24 14.55
C MET A 71 11.68 -12.16 14.79
N GLY A 72 12.14 -11.21 15.61
CA GLY A 72 13.55 -11.00 15.91
C GLY A 72 14.29 -10.23 14.81
N ASN A 73 15.60 -10.43 14.71
CA ASN A 73 16.47 -9.58 13.88
C ASN A 73 16.39 -9.86 12.37
N SER A 74 15.91 -11.04 11.96
CA SER A 74 15.73 -11.39 10.54
C SER A 74 14.33 -11.95 10.30
N PRO A 75 13.38 -11.09 9.90
CA PRO A 75 12.05 -11.49 9.46
C PRO A 75 12.04 -12.55 8.35
N TYR A 76 12.97 -12.47 7.39
CA TYR A 76 13.13 -13.48 6.33
C TYR A 76 13.47 -14.85 6.91
N SER A 77 14.51 -14.93 7.76
CA SER A 77 14.90 -16.19 8.40
C SER A 77 13.77 -16.74 9.29
N PHE A 78 13.04 -15.87 9.99
CA PHE A 78 11.87 -16.27 10.78
C PHE A 78 10.79 -16.92 9.91
N VAL A 79 10.52 -16.39 8.71
CA VAL A 79 9.54 -16.97 7.77
C VAL A 79 10.05 -18.29 7.18
N CYS A 80 11.30 -18.36 6.71
CA CYS A 80 11.89 -19.59 6.16
C CYS A 80 11.85 -20.75 7.17
N ASN A 81 12.06 -20.45 8.45
CA ASN A 81 12.05 -21.42 9.54
C ASN A 81 10.71 -21.50 10.28
N PHE A 82 9.64 -20.90 9.76
CA PHE A 82 8.36 -20.84 10.47
C PHE A 82 7.79 -22.24 10.71
N ASP A 83 7.40 -22.51 11.95
CA ASP A 83 6.95 -23.81 12.46
C ASP A 83 5.92 -23.65 13.60
N GLU A 84 5.59 -24.74 14.27
CA GLU A 84 4.66 -24.73 15.42
C GLU A 84 5.16 -23.90 16.62
N ALA A 85 6.47 -23.79 16.82
CA ALA A 85 7.02 -22.92 17.86
C ALA A 85 6.85 -21.44 17.48
N GLY A 86 7.06 -21.10 16.21
CA GLY A 86 6.74 -19.80 15.64
C GLY A 86 5.26 -19.44 15.77
N ARG A 87 4.35 -20.37 15.47
CA ARG A 87 2.90 -20.19 15.66
C ARG A 87 2.55 -19.92 17.12
N ARG A 88 3.07 -20.72 18.07
CA ARG A 88 2.86 -20.47 19.51
C ARG A 88 3.36 -19.10 19.96
N ARG A 89 4.51 -18.65 19.44
CA ARG A 89 5.07 -17.32 19.73
C ARG A 89 4.14 -16.19 19.29
N LEU A 90 3.37 -16.39 18.23
CA LEU A 90 2.40 -15.42 17.72
C LEU A 90 1.01 -15.53 18.35
N SER A 91 0.74 -16.54 19.19
CA SER A 91 -0.62 -16.85 19.69
C SER A 91 -1.34 -15.69 20.38
N THR A 92 -0.62 -14.78 21.02
CA THR A 92 -1.17 -13.59 21.70
C THR A 92 -1.22 -12.34 20.82
N PHE A 93 -0.65 -12.41 19.61
CA PHE A 93 -0.67 -11.31 18.66
C PHE A 93 -2.10 -11.01 18.22
N LYS A 94 -2.43 -9.71 18.16
CA LYS A 94 -3.71 -9.25 17.64
C LYS A 94 -3.60 -7.87 17.06
N HIS A 95 -4.07 -7.71 15.83
CA HIS A 95 -4.27 -6.41 15.20
C HIS A 95 -5.73 -6.28 14.77
N ARG A 96 -6.50 -5.51 15.56
CA ARG A 96 -7.96 -5.38 15.39
C ARG A 96 -8.65 -6.75 15.41
N PHE A 97 -9.06 -7.24 14.25
CA PHE A 97 -9.71 -8.55 14.09
C PHE A 97 -8.77 -9.62 13.51
N THR A 98 -7.56 -9.25 13.09
CA THR A 98 -6.54 -10.21 12.65
C THR A 98 -5.82 -10.76 13.88
N THR A 99 -5.77 -12.08 13.98
CA THR A 99 -5.17 -12.80 15.10
C THR A 99 -3.76 -13.29 14.79
N GLY A 100 -3.08 -13.79 15.81
CA GLY A 100 -1.83 -14.53 15.67
C GLY A 100 -1.94 -15.73 14.74
N ASP A 101 -3.07 -16.44 14.76
CA ASP A 101 -3.31 -17.57 13.87
C ASP A 101 -3.42 -17.13 12.41
N ASP A 102 -4.14 -16.04 12.13
CA ASP A 102 -4.26 -15.49 10.77
C ASP A 102 -2.88 -15.09 10.20
N ILE A 103 -2.03 -14.47 11.04
CA ILE A 103 -0.64 -14.16 10.65
C ILE A 103 0.17 -15.43 10.49
N SER A 104 0.03 -16.41 11.37
CA SER A 104 0.75 -17.68 11.27
C SER A 104 0.42 -18.44 9.98
N ASP A 105 -0.84 -18.42 9.57
CA ASP A 105 -1.29 -18.98 8.28
C ASP A 105 -0.65 -18.22 7.10
N LEU A 106 -0.61 -16.89 7.18
CA LEU A 106 0.07 -16.06 6.18
C LEU A 106 1.58 -16.34 6.12
N LEU A 107 2.26 -16.47 7.26
CA LEU A 107 3.71 -16.75 7.30
C LEU A 107 4.02 -18.16 6.78
N THR A 108 3.17 -19.14 7.08
CA THR A 108 3.27 -20.48 6.49
C THR A 108 3.15 -20.41 4.97
N LEU A 109 2.19 -19.64 4.47
CA LEU A 109 2.04 -19.42 3.03
C LEU A 109 3.25 -18.72 2.41
N LEU A 110 3.78 -17.67 3.06
CA LEU A 110 4.99 -16.99 2.60
C LEU A 110 6.21 -17.94 2.61
N LYS A 111 6.34 -18.82 3.60
CA LYS A 111 7.38 -19.87 3.60
C LYS A 111 7.30 -20.75 2.35
N HIS A 112 6.11 -21.17 1.93
CA HIS A 112 5.93 -21.91 0.67
C HIS A 112 6.32 -21.07 -0.55
N VAL A 113 6.00 -19.76 -0.54
CA VAL A 113 6.42 -18.84 -1.60
C VAL A 113 7.95 -18.77 -1.69
N LEU A 114 8.61 -18.50 -0.57
CA LEU A 114 10.07 -18.38 -0.51
C LEU A 114 10.76 -19.68 -0.95
N ASN A 115 10.30 -20.83 -0.46
CA ASN A 115 10.88 -22.12 -0.81
C ASN A 115 10.70 -22.49 -2.29
N ARG A 116 9.58 -22.09 -2.92
CA ARG A 116 9.26 -22.48 -4.30
C ARG A 116 9.74 -21.47 -5.35
N TYR A 117 9.71 -20.19 -5.02
CA TYR A 117 9.97 -19.11 -5.97
C TYR A 117 11.19 -18.27 -5.61
N GLY A 118 11.71 -18.37 -4.38
CA GLY A 118 12.85 -17.60 -3.89
C GLY A 118 12.46 -16.29 -3.20
N SER A 119 11.44 -15.59 -3.68
CA SER A 119 10.97 -14.32 -3.11
C SER A 119 9.49 -14.04 -3.41
N ILE A 120 8.93 -13.02 -2.77
CA ILE A 120 7.58 -12.53 -3.10
C ILE A 120 7.58 -11.94 -4.52
N GLN A 121 8.65 -11.22 -4.89
CA GLN A 121 8.84 -10.69 -6.25
C GLN A 121 8.73 -11.78 -7.31
N GLU A 122 9.44 -12.89 -7.14
CA GLU A 122 9.49 -13.94 -8.14
C GLU A 122 8.13 -14.62 -8.36
N LEU A 123 7.31 -14.77 -7.30
CA LEU A 123 5.93 -15.20 -7.47
C LEU A 123 5.09 -14.15 -8.22
N PHE A 124 5.23 -12.86 -7.88
CA PHE A 124 4.50 -11.79 -8.56
C PHE A 124 4.85 -11.72 -10.06
N LEU A 125 6.13 -11.89 -10.40
CA LEU A 125 6.62 -11.86 -11.78
C LEU A 125 6.05 -12.98 -12.65
N ARG A 126 5.60 -14.11 -12.08
CA ARG A 126 4.88 -15.15 -12.84
C ARG A 126 3.58 -14.66 -13.48
N GLY A 127 2.97 -13.62 -12.91
CA GLY A 127 1.76 -13.01 -13.42
C GLY A 127 1.99 -11.72 -14.22
N TYR A 128 3.17 -11.10 -14.07
CA TYR A 128 3.49 -9.80 -14.65
C TYR A 128 3.81 -9.90 -16.14
N SER A 129 3.29 -8.93 -16.90
CA SER A 129 3.55 -8.80 -18.33
C SER A 129 3.68 -7.32 -18.67
N PRO A 130 4.77 -6.87 -19.30
CA PRO A 130 4.91 -5.49 -19.75
C PRO A 130 3.89 -5.06 -20.81
N ALA A 131 3.19 -6.00 -21.45
CA ALA A 131 2.14 -5.70 -22.42
C ALA A 131 0.81 -5.31 -21.77
N GLU A 132 0.64 -5.58 -20.47
CA GLU A 132 -0.56 -5.20 -19.73
C GLU A 132 -0.53 -3.72 -19.37
N ARG A 133 -1.70 -3.08 -19.34
CA ARG A 133 -1.79 -1.63 -19.04
C ARG A 133 -1.37 -1.27 -17.61
N ASN A 134 -1.48 -2.21 -16.68
CA ASN A 134 -1.19 -2.02 -15.27
C ASN A 134 -0.99 -3.38 -14.56
N ILE A 135 -0.64 -3.34 -13.29
CA ILE A 135 -0.35 -4.53 -12.47
C ILE A 135 -1.58 -5.34 -12.05
N VAL A 136 -2.82 -4.94 -12.35
CA VAL A 136 -4.02 -5.65 -11.85
C VAL A 136 -4.08 -7.11 -12.28
N PRO A 137 -3.81 -7.49 -13.54
CA PRO A 137 -3.79 -8.91 -13.94
C PRO A 137 -2.72 -9.72 -13.20
N ALA A 138 -1.53 -9.14 -13.01
CA ALA A 138 -0.44 -9.76 -12.25
C ALA A 138 -0.84 -9.97 -10.79
N LEU A 139 -1.44 -8.95 -10.17
CA LEU A 139 -1.91 -8.98 -8.80
C LEU A 139 -3.02 -10.02 -8.60
N SER A 140 -3.97 -10.14 -9.53
CA SER A 140 -5.00 -11.20 -9.51
C SER A 140 -4.37 -12.59 -9.56
N LYS A 141 -3.39 -12.82 -10.45
CA LYS A 141 -2.67 -14.10 -10.53
C LYS A 141 -1.86 -14.40 -9.27
N PHE A 142 -1.21 -13.39 -8.69
CA PHE A 142 -0.48 -13.48 -7.43
C PHE A 142 -1.41 -13.92 -6.29
N CYS A 143 -2.49 -13.17 -6.04
CA CYS A 143 -3.46 -13.48 -4.99
C CYS A 143 -4.16 -14.83 -5.23
N GLY A 144 -4.49 -15.14 -6.49
CA GLY A 144 -5.06 -16.43 -6.86
C GLY A 144 -4.12 -17.60 -6.57
N SER A 145 -2.82 -17.43 -6.78
CA SER A 145 -1.80 -18.44 -6.45
C SER A 145 -1.69 -18.66 -4.94
N LEU A 146 -1.65 -17.57 -4.15
CA LEU A 146 -1.67 -17.62 -2.69
C LEU A 146 -2.91 -18.38 -2.18
N CYS A 147 -4.09 -18.01 -2.67
CA CYS A 147 -5.34 -18.70 -2.32
C CYS A 147 -5.32 -20.17 -2.71
N ARG A 148 -4.85 -20.55 -3.90
CA ARG A 148 -4.80 -21.95 -4.34
C ARG A 148 -3.85 -22.78 -3.49
N MET A 149 -2.67 -22.26 -3.15
CA MET A 149 -1.71 -22.95 -2.29
C MET A 149 -2.33 -23.21 -0.91
N TYR A 150 -2.92 -22.19 -0.30
CA TYR A 150 -3.56 -22.35 1.01
C TYR A 150 -4.75 -23.31 0.97
N ALA A 151 -5.61 -23.21 -0.05
CA ALA A 151 -6.79 -24.04 -0.21
C ALA A 151 -6.45 -25.54 -0.36
N ALA A 152 -5.34 -25.86 -1.02
CA ALA A 152 -4.90 -27.24 -1.23
C ALA A 152 -4.59 -27.96 0.10
N GLU A 153 -4.04 -27.24 1.08
CA GLU A 153 -3.68 -27.78 2.39
C GLU A 153 -4.85 -27.71 3.40
N HIS A 154 -5.81 -26.81 3.19
CA HIS A 154 -6.89 -26.51 4.14
C HIS A 154 -8.29 -26.86 3.61
N GLN A 155 -8.39 -27.74 2.60
CA GLN A 155 -9.66 -28.18 2.00
C GLN A 155 -10.56 -26.99 1.55
N GLY A 156 -9.94 -25.91 1.05
CA GLY A 156 -10.62 -24.68 0.64
C GLY A 156 -11.22 -23.84 1.76
N ARG A 157 -10.97 -24.17 3.04
CA ARG A 157 -11.44 -23.41 4.19
C ARG A 157 -10.45 -22.31 4.53
N PHE A 158 -10.92 -21.07 4.64
CA PHE A 158 -10.10 -19.94 5.07
C PHE A 158 -10.77 -19.25 6.25
N SER A 159 -9.96 -18.81 7.21
CA SER A 159 -10.43 -17.91 8.26
C SER A 159 -10.89 -16.56 7.67
N LYS A 160 -11.70 -15.81 8.42
CA LYS A 160 -12.11 -14.46 8.00
C LYS A 160 -10.92 -13.50 7.96
N GLY A 161 -9.98 -13.60 8.90
CA GLY A 161 -8.80 -12.76 8.96
C GLY A 161 -7.85 -13.01 7.80
N LEU A 162 -7.53 -14.27 7.50
CA LEU A 162 -6.70 -14.60 6.34
C LEU A 162 -7.34 -14.18 5.02
N LYS A 163 -8.66 -14.35 4.84
CA LYS A 163 -9.37 -13.82 3.64
C LYS A 163 -9.25 -12.30 3.52
N TYR A 164 -9.20 -11.60 4.66
CA TYR A 164 -8.99 -10.16 4.70
C TYR A 164 -7.56 -9.82 4.28
N LEU A 165 -6.55 -10.46 4.85
CA LEU A 165 -5.12 -10.28 4.51
C LEU A 165 -4.86 -10.55 3.02
N LEU A 166 -5.36 -11.67 2.52
CA LEU A 166 -5.29 -12.06 1.10
C LEU A 166 -6.35 -11.34 0.26
N ALA A 167 -6.40 -10.01 0.27
CA ALA A 167 -7.29 -9.24 -0.60
C ALA A 167 -7.00 -9.53 -2.09
N SER A 168 -8.02 -9.53 -2.96
CA SER A 168 -7.84 -9.79 -4.40
C SER A 168 -8.64 -8.79 -5.26
N PRO A 169 -8.08 -8.33 -6.41
CA PRO A 169 -8.81 -7.50 -7.37
C PRO A 169 -10.06 -8.19 -7.93
N GLU A 170 -10.04 -9.52 -8.05
CA GLU A 170 -11.19 -10.32 -8.54
C GLU A 170 -12.43 -10.18 -7.64
N ARG A 171 -12.22 -9.89 -6.34
CA ARG A 171 -13.28 -9.58 -5.37
C ARG A 171 -13.68 -8.10 -5.39
N ARG A 172 -13.30 -7.35 -6.42
CA ARG A 172 -13.51 -5.90 -6.59
C ARG A 172 -12.92 -5.04 -5.47
N SER A 173 -12.00 -5.59 -4.68
CA SER A 173 -11.27 -4.84 -3.67
C SER A 173 -10.38 -3.80 -4.34
N PRO A 174 -10.28 -2.56 -3.81
CA PRO A 174 -9.29 -1.59 -4.29
C PRO A 174 -7.84 -2.06 -4.08
N CYS A 175 -7.63 -3.14 -3.32
CA CYS A 175 -6.32 -3.74 -3.04
C CYS A 175 -5.29 -2.75 -2.50
N LYS A 176 -5.76 -1.70 -1.79
CA LYS A 176 -4.94 -0.62 -1.25
C LYS A 176 -3.65 -1.10 -0.60
N ARG A 177 -3.72 -2.14 0.23
CA ARG A 177 -2.58 -2.68 0.98
C ARG A 177 -1.53 -3.30 0.06
N LEU A 178 -1.96 -4.09 -0.92
CA LEU A 178 -1.04 -4.67 -1.91
C LEU A 178 -0.50 -3.61 -2.88
N ASN A 179 -1.32 -2.64 -3.29
CA ASN A 179 -0.84 -1.50 -4.08
C ASN A 179 0.18 -0.66 -3.31
N LEU A 180 0.02 -0.52 -1.99
CA LEU A 180 0.94 0.20 -1.12
C LEU A 180 2.27 -0.55 -1.00
N PHE A 181 2.22 -1.87 -0.80
CA PHE A 181 3.40 -2.74 -0.85
C PHE A 181 4.14 -2.61 -2.20
N LEU A 182 3.43 -2.74 -3.32
CA LEU A 182 4.02 -2.62 -4.66
C LEU A 182 4.60 -1.24 -4.91
N ARG A 183 3.96 -0.17 -4.43
CA ARG A 183 4.52 1.19 -4.47
C ARG A 183 5.90 1.22 -3.81
N TRP A 184 6.01 0.74 -2.57
CA TRP A 184 7.25 0.74 -1.81
C TRP A 184 8.35 -0.10 -2.45
N MET A 185 8.00 -1.25 -3.01
CA MET A 185 8.97 -2.18 -3.59
C MET A 185 9.43 -1.75 -4.98
N VAL A 186 8.53 -1.23 -5.82
CA VAL A 186 8.84 -0.93 -7.23
C VAL A 186 9.35 0.50 -7.40
N ARG A 187 8.83 1.47 -6.63
CA ARG A 187 9.35 2.84 -6.68
C ARG A 187 10.59 2.97 -5.81
N GLY A 188 11.63 3.58 -6.37
CA GLY A 188 12.81 4.02 -5.62
C GLY A 188 12.95 5.54 -5.74
N ASP A 189 12.86 6.22 -4.61
CA ASP A 189 13.13 7.66 -4.43
C ASP A 189 13.56 7.93 -2.98
N GLU A 190 13.50 9.18 -2.51
CA GLU A 190 13.83 9.54 -1.12
C GLU A 190 12.95 8.85 -0.06
N VAL A 191 11.82 8.25 -0.46
CA VAL A 191 10.86 7.65 0.46
C VAL A 191 10.66 6.16 0.18
N ASP A 192 10.36 5.76 -1.05
CA ASP A 192 10.07 4.37 -1.39
C ASP A 192 11.38 3.58 -1.63
N ALA A 193 11.44 2.33 -1.15
CA ALA A 193 12.69 1.55 -1.05
C ALA A 193 13.22 1.03 -2.40
N GLY A 194 12.33 0.74 -3.35
CA GLY A 194 12.71 0.44 -4.73
C GLY A 194 13.50 -0.85 -4.93
N LEU A 195 13.25 -1.89 -4.14
CA LEU A 195 13.93 -3.18 -4.24
C LEU A 195 13.63 -3.94 -5.55
N TRP A 196 12.39 -3.86 -6.06
CA TRP A 196 11.94 -4.58 -7.24
C TRP A 196 12.25 -3.81 -8.52
N LYS A 197 13.31 -4.20 -9.23
CA LYS A 197 13.74 -3.54 -10.49
C LYS A 197 13.07 -4.09 -11.75
N SER A 198 12.40 -5.24 -11.66
CA SER A 198 11.83 -5.96 -12.82
C SER A 198 10.39 -5.58 -13.15
N VAL A 199 9.78 -4.67 -12.39
CA VAL A 199 8.42 -4.18 -12.60
C VAL A 199 8.48 -2.70 -12.96
N ASP A 200 7.74 -2.27 -13.97
CA ASP A 200 7.71 -0.87 -14.39
C ASP A 200 6.82 -0.05 -13.44
N LYS A 201 7.34 1.07 -12.93
CA LYS A 201 6.59 2.03 -12.12
C LYS A 201 5.36 2.55 -12.85
N ALA A 202 5.41 2.67 -14.18
CA ALA A 202 4.30 3.12 -15.02
C ALA A 202 3.06 2.21 -14.91
N HIS A 203 3.23 0.94 -14.50
CA HIS A 203 2.13 -0.02 -14.36
C HIS A 203 1.48 -0.03 -12.97
N LEU A 204 2.03 0.72 -12.01
CA LEU A 204 1.52 0.74 -10.64
C LEU A 204 0.13 1.39 -10.57
N VAL A 205 -0.64 0.95 -9.58
CA VAL A 205 -1.98 1.48 -9.29
C VAL A 205 -1.97 2.15 -7.93
N VAL A 206 -2.62 3.32 -7.82
CA VAL A 206 -2.66 4.10 -6.58
C VAL A 206 -3.23 3.26 -5.42
N PRO A 207 -2.60 3.26 -4.23
CA PRO A 207 -3.14 2.63 -3.02
C PRO A 207 -4.29 3.46 -2.44
N LEU A 208 -5.47 3.36 -3.05
CA LEU A 208 -6.63 4.17 -2.71
C LEU A 208 -7.23 3.82 -1.33
N ASP A 209 -7.04 4.71 -0.35
CA ASP A 209 -7.79 4.71 0.90
C ASP A 209 -8.79 5.88 1.00
N VAL A 210 -9.40 6.04 2.18
CA VAL A 210 -10.37 7.10 2.44
C VAL A 210 -9.77 8.51 2.42
N HIS A 211 -8.52 8.67 2.86
CA HIS A 211 -7.82 9.96 2.87
C HIS A 211 -7.43 10.34 1.44
N MET A 212 -6.77 9.44 0.72
CA MET A 212 -6.40 9.60 -0.68
C MET A 212 -7.63 9.85 -1.55
N GLY A 213 -8.69 9.07 -1.37
CA GLY A 213 -9.94 9.26 -2.10
C GLY A 213 -10.59 10.62 -1.84
N ARG A 214 -10.54 11.12 -0.60
CA ARG A 214 -11.03 12.46 -0.28
C ARG A 214 -10.21 13.56 -0.98
N LEU A 215 -8.89 13.48 -0.95
CA LEU A 215 -8.04 14.47 -1.60
C LEU A 215 -8.19 14.42 -3.12
N CYS A 216 -8.27 13.23 -3.71
CA CYS A 216 -8.52 13.08 -5.15
C CYS A 216 -9.89 13.62 -5.57
N ARG A 217 -10.93 13.53 -4.73
CA ARG A 217 -12.21 14.21 -4.96
C ARG A 217 -12.07 15.73 -4.90
N ILE A 218 -11.29 16.24 -3.93
CA ILE A 218 -10.98 17.68 -3.83
C ILE A 218 -10.28 18.19 -5.10
N LEU A 219 -9.39 17.39 -5.66
CA LEU A 219 -8.70 17.70 -6.92
C LEU A 219 -9.58 17.49 -8.17
N GLY A 220 -10.83 17.00 -7.99
CA GLY A 220 -11.77 16.73 -9.07
C GLY A 220 -11.39 15.55 -9.97
N LEU A 221 -10.54 14.63 -9.49
CA LEU A 221 -10.07 13.48 -10.28
C LEU A 221 -11.14 12.40 -10.46
N TYR A 222 -12.06 12.32 -9.49
CA TYR A 222 -13.22 11.44 -9.54
C TYR A 222 -14.30 11.91 -8.57
N SER A 223 -15.51 11.36 -8.65
CA SER A 223 -16.68 11.80 -7.86
C SER A 223 -17.25 10.73 -6.91
N GLN A 224 -16.86 9.47 -7.06
CA GLN A 224 -17.43 8.37 -6.27
C GLN A 224 -17.00 8.46 -4.79
N LYS A 225 -17.94 8.23 -3.87
CA LYS A 225 -17.65 8.25 -2.42
C LYS A 225 -16.91 6.99 -1.96
N THR A 226 -17.24 5.85 -2.53
CA THR A 226 -16.71 4.53 -2.13
C THR A 226 -15.37 4.26 -2.80
N ALA A 227 -14.39 3.83 -2.01
CA ALA A 227 -13.14 3.29 -2.56
C ALA A 227 -13.41 1.96 -3.26
N SER A 228 -12.99 1.85 -4.52
CA SER A 228 -13.15 0.66 -5.35
C SER A 228 -11.94 0.53 -6.28
N LEU A 229 -11.77 -0.66 -6.86
CA LEU A 229 -10.73 -0.86 -7.88
C LEU A 229 -10.93 0.09 -9.08
N ALA A 230 -12.18 0.30 -9.50
CA ALA A 230 -12.50 1.22 -10.58
C ALA A 230 -12.10 2.67 -10.24
N ALA A 231 -12.34 3.11 -9.00
CA ALA A 231 -11.90 4.43 -8.54
C ALA A 231 -10.37 4.54 -8.49
N ALA A 232 -9.67 3.50 -8.02
CA ALA A 232 -8.20 3.48 -7.98
C ALA A 232 -7.60 3.57 -9.39
N LEU A 233 -8.14 2.80 -10.34
CA LEU A 233 -7.75 2.86 -11.76
C LEU A 233 -8.03 4.24 -12.36
N LYS A 234 -9.21 4.82 -12.09
CA LYS A 234 -9.56 6.14 -12.63
C LYS A 234 -8.63 7.26 -12.15
N ILE A 235 -8.26 7.23 -10.87
CA ILE A 235 -7.28 8.16 -10.30
C ILE A 235 -5.91 7.93 -10.93
N THR A 236 -5.50 6.66 -11.07
CA THR A 236 -4.23 6.29 -11.71
C THR A 236 -4.15 6.81 -13.14
N GLU A 237 -5.21 6.69 -13.94
CA GLU A 237 -5.31 7.27 -15.29
C GLU A 237 -5.10 8.78 -15.28
N SER A 238 -5.69 9.49 -14.31
CA SER A 238 -5.53 10.94 -14.21
C SER A 238 -4.09 11.33 -13.84
N PHE A 239 -3.40 10.53 -13.04
CA PHE A 239 -1.99 10.74 -12.73
C PHE A 239 -1.07 10.35 -13.89
N LEU A 240 -1.43 9.38 -14.72
CA LEU A 240 -0.71 9.07 -15.97
C LEU A 240 -0.70 10.26 -16.94
N GLU A 241 -1.77 11.06 -17.00
CA GLU A 241 -1.81 12.28 -17.82
C GLU A 241 -0.79 13.34 -17.37
N ILE A 242 -0.35 13.27 -16.11
CA ILE A 242 0.60 14.22 -15.51
C ILE A 242 2.02 13.64 -15.53
N ASN A 243 2.16 12.39 -15.09
CA ASN A 243 3.43 11.67 -15.06
C ASN A 243 3.24 10.24 -15.60
N PRO A 244 3.43 10.04 -16.92
CA PRO A 244 3.26 8.73 -17.55
C PRO A 244 4.22 7.64 -17.06
N LYS A 245 5.36 8.02 -16.47
CA LYS A 245 6.41 7.09 -16.02
C LYS A 245 6.21 6.64 -14.57
N ASP A 246 5.42 7.36 -13.79
CA ASP A 246 5.22 7.09 -12.37
C ASP A 246 3.87 7.66 -11.90
N PRO A 247 2.75 6.99 -12.21
CA PRO A 247 1.42 7.49 -11.90
C PRO A 247 1.06 7.42 -10.41
N VAL A 248 1.89 6.79 -9.57
CA VAL A 248 1.65 6.73 -8.13
C VAL A 248 2.61 7.65 -7.34
N LYS A 249 3.40 8.47 -8.05
CA LYS A 249 4.39 9.41 -7.49
C LYS A 249 3.85 10.26 -6.34
N TYR A 250 2.64 10.77 -6.50
CA TYR A 250 2.07 11.75 -5.59
C TYR A 250 1.40 11.15 -4.36
N ASP A 251 1.36 9.82 -4.25
CA ASP A 251 0.58 9.14 -3.22
C ASP A 251 1.07 9.45 -1.81
N PHE A 252 2.39 9.35 -1.59
CA PHE A 252 2.98 9.67 -0.30
C PHE A 252 2.74 11.12 0.09
N ALA A 253 3.03 12.07 -0.80
CA ALA A 253 2.88 13.50 -0.55
C ALA A 253 1.43 13.89 -0.23
N LEU A 254 0.46 13.39 -1.01
CA LEU A 254 -0.95 13.63 -0.74
C LEU A 254 -1.38 13.02 0.61
N SER A 255 -0.90 11.81 0.94
CA SER A 255 -1.21 11.20 2.24
C SER A 255 -0.78 12.09 3.43
N ARG A 256 0.32 12.85 3.31
CA ARG A 256 0.81 13.73 4.38
C ARG A 256 -0.15 14.89 4.66
N ILE A 257 -0.80 15.46 3.66
CA ILE A 257 -1.89 16.44 3.88
C ILE A 257 -3.06 15.78 4.62
N GLY A 258 -3.37 14.52 4.28
CA GLY A 258 -4.45 13.77 4.91
C GLY A 258 -4.17 13.39 6.37
N ILE A 259 -2.91 13.17 6.74
CA ILE A 259 -2.48 12.60 8.02
C ILE A 259 -1.90 13.68 8.95
N LEU A 260 -0.96 14.49 8.47
CA LEU A 260 -0.26 15.50 9.27
C LEU A 260 -1.08 16.78 9.42
N GLU A 261 -1.73 17.23 8.34
CA GLU A 261 -2.55 18.45 8.37
C GLU A 261 -4.00 18.19 8.82
N ASP A 262 -4.32 16.94 9.17
CA ASP A 262 -5.64 16.51 9.64
C ASP A 262 -6.76 17.03 8.72
N CYS A 263 -6.56 16.90 7.40
CA CYS A 263 -7.52 17.38 6.43
C CYS A 263 -8.80 16.56 6.56
N THR A 264 -9.89 17.17 7.05
CA THR A 264 -11.20 16.51 7.19
C THR A 264 -12.01 16.54 5.89
N GLY A 265 -11.61 17.38 4.93
CA GLY A 265 -12.38 17.73 3.72
C GLY A 265 -13.50 18.74 4.00
N ARG A 266 -13.62 19.21 5.25
CA ARG A 266 -14.46 20.34 5.63
C ARG A 266 -13.57 21.55 5.80
N GLY A 267 -14.03 22.71 5.34
CA GLY A 267 -13.21 23.90 5.42
C GLY A 267 -13.09 24.44 6.86
N HIS A 268 -11.88 24.87 7.19
CA HIS A 268 -11.51 25.44 8.48
C HIS A 268 -10.61 26.65 8.25
N ARG A 269 -10.44 27.53 9.25
CA ARG A 269 -9.55 28.70 9.14
C ARG A 269 -8.12 28.33 8.74
N ARG A 270 -7.61 27.19 9.24
CA ARG A 270 -6.27 26.66 8.90
C ARG A 270 -6.11 26.30 7.41
N CYS A 271 -7.21 26.03 6.70
CA CYS A 271 -7.15 25.60 5.30
C CYS A 271 -6.59 26.66 4.36
N ARG A 272 -6.61 27.95 4.72
CA ARG A 272 -6.03 29.03 3.88
C ARG A 272 -4.52 28.87 3.62
N LYS A 273 -3.82 28.09 4.46
CA LYS A 273 -2.39 27.77 4.30
C LYS A 273 -2.14 26.45 3.56
N CYS A 274 -3.20 25.69 3.24
CA CYS A 274 -3.11 24.42 2.54
C CYS A 274 -2.91 24.66 1.04
N GLU A 275 -2.00 23.92 0.43
CA GLU A 275 -1.68 24.00 -1.01
C GLU A 275 -2.87 23.60 -1.89
N LEU A 276 -3.83 22.86 -1.33
CA LEU A 276 -5.05 22.45 -2.02
C LEU A 276 -6.21 23.44 -1.84
N PHE A 277 -6.01 24.56 -1.14
CA PHE A 277 -7.08 25.48 -0.78
C PHE A 277 -7.86 25.99 -2.00
N CYS A 278 -7.18 26.36 -3.09
CA CYS A 278 -7.82 26.86 -4.31
C CYS A 278 -8.75 25.83 -4.99
N TYR A 279 -8.52 24.52 -4.77
CA TYR A 279 -9.42 23.46 -5.24
C TYR A 279 -10.60 23.28 -4.28
N CYS A 280 -10.35 23.34 -2.97
CA CYS A 280 -11.40 23.30 -1.95
C CYS A 280 -12.40 24.45 -2.08
N GLU A 281 -11.91 25.66 -2.38
CA GLU A 281 -12.71 26.88 -2.52
C GLU A 281 -13.71 26.75 -3.67
N LYS A 282 -13.25 26.28 -4.83
CA LYS A 282 -14.08 26.01 -6.01
C LYS A 282 -15.15 24.94 -5.77
N LEU A 283 -14.84 23.91 -4.98
CA LEU A 283 -15.78 22.81 -4.74
C LEU A 283 -16.84 23.11 -3.68
N ASN A 284 -16.48 23.88 -2.65
CA ASN A 284 -17.37 24.13 -1.52
C ASN A 284 -18.02 25.52 -1.58
N GLY A 285 -17.79 26.30 -2.64
CA GLY A 285 -18.35 27.64 -2.79
C GLY A 285 -17.90 28.61 -1.70
N TRP A 286 -16.60 28.58 -1.32
CA TRP A 286 -16.05 29.48 -0.29
C TRP A 286 -15.80 30.91 -0.82
N GLU A 287 -16.58 31.35 -1.82
CA GLU A 287 -16.74 32.78 -2.09
C GLU A 287 -17.72 33.36 -1.05
N LYS A 288 -17.17 33.72 0.12
CA LYS A 288 -17.63 34.77 1.04
C LYS A 288 -16.66 34.91 2.22
#